data_AF-A0A2R3IMY5-F1
#
_entry.id   AF-A0A2R3IMY5-F1
#
_cell.length_a   1.000
_cell.length_b   1.000
_cell.length_c   1.000
_cell.angle_alpha   90.00
_cell.angle_beta   90.00
_cell.angle_gamma   90.00
#
_symmetry.space_group_name_H-M   'P 1'
#
loop_
_entity.id
_entity.type
_entity.pdbx_description
1 polymer ?
#
loop_
_entity_poly.entity_id
_entity_poly.type
_entity_poly.pdbx_seq_one_letter_code
_entity_poly.pdbx_strand_id
1 'polypeptide(L)' 'MQVHIWKRREGDIVTLKLASDGDEHTLLQQLRDEGIELIFGPNDSQVTEVCVRAPASLRARIDSDAI' A
#
# COMPACT_ATOMS: atom_id res chain seq x y z
N MET A 1 4.36 -11.76 1.17
CA MET A 1 3.89 -10.66 0.28
C MET A 1 2.39 -10.76 -0.05
N GLN A 2 1.65 -9.66 0.08
CA GLN A 2 0.30 -9.46 -0.48
C GLN A 2 0.31 -8.34 -1.54
N VAL A 3 -0.65 -8.33 -2.44
CA VAL A 3 -0.73 -7.37 -3.55
C VAL A 3 -2.06 -6.65 -3.51
N HIS A 4 -2.01 -5.33 -3.61
CA HIS A 4 -3.20 -4.50 -3.73
C HIS A 4 -3.11 -3.62 -4.98
N ILE A 5 -4.18 -3.53 -5.76
CA ILE A 5 -4.21 -2.79 -7.03
C ILE A 5 -5.47 -1.94 -7.09
N TRP A 6 -5.31 -0.65 -7.38
CA TRP A 6 -6.43 0.27 -7.53
C TRP A 6 -6.13 1.42 -8.48
N LYS A 7 -7.18 2.15 -8.90
CA LYS A 7 -7.04 3.44 -9.60
C LYS A 7 -7.07 4.61 -8.61
N ARG A 8 -6.19 5.60 -8.81
CA ARG A 8 -6.02 6.76 -7.93
C ARG A 8 -5.99 8.06 -8.67
N ARG A 9 -6.61 9.08 -8.09
CA ARG A 9 -6.53 10.49 -8.54
C ARG A 9 -5.46 11.22 -7.75
N GLU A 10 -5.04 12.36 -8.26
CA GLU A 10 -4.26 13.31 -7.46
C GLU A 10 -5.02 13.66 -6.17
N GLY A 11 -4.32 13.67 -5.04
CA GLY A 11 -4.91 13.93 -3.72
C GLY A 11 -5.32 12.69 -2.93
N ASP A 12 -5.45 11.51 -3.57
CA ASP A 12 -5.74 10.28 -2.83
C ASP A 12 -4.54 9.85 -1.94
N ILE A 13 -4.83 9.41 -0.71
CA ILE A 13 -3.80 8.87 0.20
C ILE A 13 -3.98 7.36 0.37
N VAL A 14 -2.88 6.63 0.21
CA VAL A 14 -2.78 5.20 0.55
C VAL A 14 -1.99 5.06 1.84
N THR A 15 -2.65 4.56 2.88
CA THR A 15 -2.03 4.30 4.18
C THR A 15 -1.78 2.82 4.37
N LEU A 16 -0.55 2.45 4.71
CA LEU A 16 -0.20 1.11 5.20
C LEU A 16 -0.08 1.15 6.72
N LYS A 17 -0.79 0.27 7.41
CA LYS A 17 -0.75 0.17 8.87
C LYS A 17 -0.60 -1.27 9.31
N LEU A 18 0.19 -1.54 10.35
CA LEU A 18 0.20 -2.86 10.99
C LEU A 18 -1.22 -3.26 11.40
N ALA A 19 -1.60 -4.50 11.08
CA ALA A 19 -2.88 -5.06 11.50
C ALA A 19 -3.03 -4.98 13.03
N SER A 20 -4.26 -4.81 13.52
CA SER A 20 -4.53 -4.59 14.95
C SER A 20 -4.04 -5.72 15.86
N ASP A 21 -3.93 -6.92 15.31
CA ASP A 21 -3.44 -8.15 15.91
C ASP A 21 -2.02 -8.53 15.44
N GLY A 22 -1.36 -7.62 14.70
CA GLY A 22 -0.07 -7.85 14.09
C GLY A 22 1.09 -7.73 15.09
N ASP A 23 2.06 -8.63 14.96
CA ASP A 23 3.32 -8.58 15.70
C ASP A 23 4.34 -7.66 15.01
N GLU A 24 4.84 -6.68 15.76
CA GLU A 24 5.83 -5.71 15.27
C GLU A 24 7.17 -6.39 14.94
N HIS A 25 7.59 -7.40 15.71
CA HIS A 25 8.87 -8.06 15.47
C HIS A 25 8.85 -8.81 14.13
N THR A 26 7.76 -9.55 13.88
CA THR A 26 7.49 -10.19 12.60
C THR A 26 7.43 -9.18 11.45
N LEU A 27 6.77 -8.02 11.65
CA LEU A 27 6.74 -6.96 10.63
C LEU A 27 8.15 -6.47 10.29
N LEU A 28 8.99 -6.19 11.28
CA LEU A 28 10.36 -5.70 11.06
C LEU A 28 11.23 -6.70 10.29
N GLN A 29 11.07 -8.00 10.59
CA GLN A 29 11.73 -9.06 9.82
C GLN A 29 11.23 -9.08 8.37
N GLN A 30 9.91 -9.07 8.17
CA GLN A 30 9.32 -9.05 6.82
C GLN A 30 9.72 -7.82 6.01
N LEU A 31 9.81 -6.64 6.63
CA LEU A 31 10.26 -5.42 5.95
C LEU A 31 11.74 -5.49 5.55
N ARG A 32 12.57 -6.16 6.35
CA ARG A 32 13.98 -6.38 6.01
C ARG A 32 14.14 -7.34 4.84
N ASP A 33 13.32 -8.38 4.79
CA ASP A 33 13.47 -9.47 3.83
C ASP A 33 12.72 -9.20 2.51
N GLU A 34 11.52 -8.61 2.57
CA GLU A 34 10.62 -8.40 1.43
C GLU A 34 10.50 -6.92 1.02
N GLY A 35 10.67 -5.98 1.95
CA GLY A 35 10.44 -4.55 1.70
C GLY A 35 8.98 -4.18 1.39
N ILE A 36 8.78 -3.00 0.80
CA ILE A 36 7.49 -2.53 0.27
C ILE A 36 7.75 -2.04 -1.15
N GLU A 37 6.97 -2.51 -2.12
CA GLU A 37 7.07 -2.06 -3.51
C GLU A 37 5.86 -1.19 -3.88
N LEU A 38 6.14 -0.03 -4.48
CA LEU A 38 5.15 0.85 -5.09
C LEU A 38 5.32 0.80 -6.60
N ILE A 39 4.28 0.39 -7.30
CA ILE A 39 4.29 0.21 -8.76
C ILE A 39 3.20 1.12 -9.33
N PHE A 40 3.60 2.02 -10.21
CA PHE A 40 2.70 2.92 -10.92
C PHE A 40 2.49 2.37 -12.33
N GLY A 41 1.24 1.99 -12.61
CA GLY A 41 0.80 1.55 -13.92
C GLY A 41 0.47 2.74 -14.83
N PRO A 42 -0.24 2.49 -15.93
CA PRO A 42 -0.64 3.53 -16.88
C PRO A 42 -1.43 4.66 -16.21
N ASN A 43 -1.21 5.88 -16.70
CA ASN A 43 -1.94 7.09 -16.30
C ASN A 43 -2.84 7.53 -17.47
N ASP A 44 -4.14 7.72 -17.21
CA ASP A 44 -5.14 8.16 -18.20
C ASP A 44 -5.49 9.65 -18.08
N SER A 45 -4.50 10.46 -17.69
CA SER A 45 -4.54 11.90 -17.38
C SER A 45 -5.23 12.29 -16.08
N GLN A 46 -6.19 11.52 -15.58
CA GLN A 46 -6.88 11.82 -14.31
C GLN A 46 -6.75 10.72 -13.26
N VAL A 47 -6.52 9.48 -13.67
CA VAL A 47 -6.23 8.39 -12.75
C VAL A 47 -4.96 7.63 -13.14
N THR A 48 -4.21 7.19 -12.13
CA THR A 48 -3.09 6.26 -12.26
C THR A 48 -3.45 4.95 -11.58
N GLU A 49 -3.12 3.82 -12.21
CA GLU A 49 -3.12 2.55 -11.50
C GLU A 49 -1.97 2.51 -10.49
N VAL A 50 -2.29 2.31 -9.22
CA VAL A 50 -1.31 2.16 -8.14
C VAL A 50 -1.41 0.75 -7.60
N CYS A 51 -0.29 0.03 -7.70
CA CYS A 51 -0.11 -1.28 -7.11
C CYS A 51 0.84 -1.16 -5.92
N VAL A 52 0.42 -1.69 -4.77
CA VAL A 52 1.23 -1.77 -3.56
C VAL A 52 1.45 -3.23 -3.21
N ARG A 53 2.72 -3.63 -3.12
CA ARG A 53 3.11 -4.94 -2.60
C ARG A 53 3.76 -4.73 -1.24
N ALA A 54 3.25 -5.43 -0.25
CA ALA A 54 3.65 -5.23 1.13
C ALA A 54 3.63 -6.56 1.89
N PRO A 55 4.28 -6.64 3.05
CA PRO A 55 4.10 -7.73 4.00
C PRO A 55 2.62 -7.95 4.33
N ALA A 56 2.24 -9.22 4.54
CA ALA A 56 0.85 -9.59 4.86
C ALA A 56 0.36 -9.03 6.21
N SER A 57 1.29 -8.65 7.08
CA SER A 57 1.06 -8.00 8.37
C SER A 57 0.58 -6.55 8.25
N LEU A 58 0.82 -5.89 7.11
CA LEU A 58 0.29 -4.55 6.84
C LEU A 58 -1.14 -4.64 6.30
N ARG A 59 -1.95 -3.62 6.56
CA ARG A 59 -3.26 -3.42 5.95
C ARG A 59 -3.22 -2.12 5.19
N ALA A 60 -3.66 -2.16 3.95
CA ALA A 60 -3.80 -0.97 3.14
C ALA A 60 -5.19 -0.37 3.32
N ARG A 61 -5.24 0.94 3.53
CA ARG A 61 -6.44 1.74 3.56
C ARG A 61 -6.31 2.88 2.55
N ILE A 62 -7.44 3.24 1.96
CA ILE A 62 -7.55 4.32 0.99
C ILE A 62 -8.43 5.38 1.63
N ASP A 63 -7.93 6.60 1.69
CA ASP A 63 -8.71 7.76 2.06
C ASP A 63 -8.81 8.62 0.79
N SER A 64 -9.93 8.48 0.08
CA SER A 64 -10.29 9.36 -1.03
C SER A 64 -10.77 10.69 -0.46
N ASP A 65 -10.35 11.79 -1.07
CA ASP A 65 -10.63 13.17 -0.64
C ASP A 65 -9.89 13.61 0.63
N ALA A 66 -8.65 13.14 0.83
CA ALA A 66 -7.77 13.63 1.90
C ALA A 66 -7.16 15.00 1.53
N ILE A 67 -8.01 16.01 1.30
CA ILE A 67 -7.61 17.43 1.15
C ILE A 67 -8.65 18.31 1.84
#